data_AF-A0A960U1M6-F1
#
_entry.id   AF-A0A960U1M6-F1
#
_cell.length_a   1.000
_cell.length_b   1.000
_cell.length_c   1.000
_cell.angle_alpha   90.00
_cell.angle_beta   90.00
_cell.angle_gamma   90.00
#
_symmetry.space_group_name_H-M   'P 1'
#
loop_
_entity.id
_entity.type
_entity.pdbx_description
1 polymer ?
#
loop_
_entity_poly.entity_id
_entity_poly.type
_entity_poly.pdbx_seq_one_letter_code
_entity_poly.pdbx_strand_id
1 'polypeptide(L)'
;MPQFTFEAPDERVASIGSVDRAAVYTHPDQTRNEATLLSLRWSMALGDDMLAEALLYGRQARRTTINGDEAEEDDDDGDGGDGGDDDDDDDDDEANASFNRTATRQEAGGLSLGLSGRAGSHRWQAGLSLDVAQVRYEQTEQAGRFDPTRGVDPIDGEEAELSAAVRGATRTLGLHASDTWS
;
A
#
# COMPACT_ATOMS: atom_id res chain seq x y z
N MET A 1 -10.37 6.37 21.65
CA MET A 1 -11.42 5.65 20.91
C MET A 1 -12.61 5.47 21.84
N PRO A 2 -13.85 5.79 21.41
CA PRO A 2 -15.04 5.43 22.17
C PRO A 2 -15.09 3.91 22.43
N GLN A 3 -15.60 3.52 23.59
CA GLN A 3 -15.66 2.13 24.08
C GLN A 3 -17.07 1.53 23.96
N PHE A 4 -17.84 2.03 23.00
CA PHE A 4 -19.22 1.61 22.76
C PHE A 4 -19.45 1.50 21.26
N THR A 5 -20.32 0.58 20.87
CA THR A 5 -20.93 0.55 19.53
C THR A 5 -22.41 0.91 19.67
N PHE A 6 -23.05 1.20 18.54
CA PHE A 6 -24.49 1.45 18.47
C PHE A 6 -25.15 0.25 17.79
N GLU A 7 -26.11 -0.36 18.47
CA GLU A 7 -27.03 -1.34 17.86
C GLU A 7 -28.32 -0.65 17.36
N ALA A 8 -28.64 0.51 17.94
CA ALA A 8 -29.69 1.42 17.49
C ALA A 8 -29.21 2.89 17.67
N PRO A 9 -29.84 3.89 17.01
CA PRO A 9 -29.36 5.28 16.98
C PRO A 9 -29.11 5.93 18.35
N ASP A 10 -29.76 5.42 19.39
CA ASP A 10 -29.68 5.89 20.77
C ASP A 10 -29.26 4.81 21.79
N GLU A 11 -28.99 3.58 21.35
CA GLU A 11 -28.57 2.47 22.21
C GLU A 11 -27.06 2.27 22.14
N ARG A 12 -26.37 2.54 23.26
CA ARG A 12 -24.94 2.30 23.40
C ARG A 12 -24.70 0.98 24.10
N VAL A 13 -24.14 0.03 23.39
CA VAL A 13 -23.66 -1.22 23.96
C VAL A 13 -22.14 -1.18 24.13
N ALA A 14 -21.64 -1.87 25.16
CA ALA A 14 -20.22 -1.97 25.43
C ALA A 14 -19.53 -2.63 24.24
N SER A 15 -18.56 -1.95 23.61
CA SER A 15 -17.85 -2.56 22.48
C SER A 15 -17.03 -3.75 22.95
N ILE A 16 -16.74 -4.73 22.08
CA ILE A 16 -15.90 -5.88 22.47
C ILE A 16 -14.52 -5.43 22.98
N GLY A 17 -13.97 -4.35 22.42
CA GLY A 17 -12.74 -3.68 22.88
C GLY A 17 -12.84 -2.97 24.25
N SER A 18 -14.05 -2.81 24.79
CA SER A 18 -14.29 -2.29 26.14
C SER A 18 -14.27 -3.39 27.21
N VAL A 19 -14.62 -4.61 26.81
CA VAL A 19 -14.59 -5.83 27.63
C VAL A 19 -13.18 -6.43 27.60
N ASP A 20 -12.60 -6.57 26.41
CA ASP A 20 -11.22 -7.01 26.21
C ASP A 20 -10.50 -6.11 25.20
N ARG A 21 -9.50 -5.37 25.67
CA ARG A 21 -8.68 -4.49 24.82
C ARG A 21 -7.84 -5.24 23.79
N ALA A 22 -7.67 -6.55 23.94
CA ALA A 22 -6.98 -7.42 23.00
C ALA A 22 -7.94 -8.09 21.99
N ALA A 23 -9.25 -7.84 22.08
CA ALA A 23 -10.23 -8.41 21.17
C ALA A 23 -9.97 -8.00 19.71
N VAL A 24 -10.00 -8.99 18.83
CA VAL A 24 -9.91 -8.83 17.38
C VAL A 24 -11.33 -8.63 16.84
N TYR A 25 -11.56 -7.56 16.10
CA TYR A 25 -12.88 -7.26 15.54
C TYR A 25 -13.21 -8.14 14.33
N THR A 26 -12.25 -8.26 13.41
CA THR A 26 -12.28 -9.14 12.24
C THR A 26 -10.84 -9.57 11.89
N HIS A 27 -10.70 -10.70 11.20
CA HIS A 27 -9.42 -11.19 10.67
C HIS A 27 -9.67 -11.97 9.36
N PRO A 28 -8.66 -12.27 8.52
CA PRO A 28 -7.23 -11.99 8.65
C PRO A 28 -6.87 -10.51 8.44
N ASP A 29 -5.80 -10.03 9.06
CA ASP A 29 -5.08 -8.81 8.65
C ASP A 29 -3.60 -9.17 8.46
N GLN A 30 -3.23 -9.44 7.21
CA GLN A 30 -1.89 -9.90 6.86
C GLN A 30 -1.27 -8.95 5.85
N THR A 31 -0.05 -8.50 6.14
CA THR A 31 0.75 -7.71 5.21
C THR A 31 2.11 -8.37 4.99
N ARG A 32 2.47 -8.64 3.73
CA ARG A 32 3.80 -9.11 3.32
C ARG A 32 4.50 -8.03 2.52
N ASN A 33 5.74 -7.72 2.91
CA ASN A 33 6.60 -6.76 2.21
C ASN A 33 7.90 -7.43 1.78
N GLU A 34 8.25 -7.28 0.50
CA GLU A 34 9.48 -7.80 -0.09
C GLU A 34 10.17 -6.67 -0.84
N ALA A 35 11.48 -6.52 -0.65
CA ALA A 35 12.25 -5.48 -1.32
C ALA A 35 13.64 -5.98 -1.71
N THR A 36 14.05 -5.61 -2.92
CA THR A 36 15.39 -5.87 -3.45
C THR A 36 15.98 -4.55 -3.94
N LEU A 37 17.24 -4.28 -3.57
CA LEU A 37 18.01 -3.14 -4.03
C LEU A 37 19.36 -3.64 -4.54
N LEU A 38 19.73 -3.19 -5.73
CA LEU A 38 21.08 -3.32 -6.27
C LEU A 38 21.66 -1.93 -6.48
N SER A 39 22.91 -1.73 -6.06
CA SER A 39 23.65 -0.50 -6.30
C SER A 39 25.07 -0.79 -6.77
N LEU A 40 25.55 0.07 -7.67
CA LEU A 40 26.92 0.08 -8.16
C LEU A 40 27.46 1.50 -8.01
N ARG A 41 28.54 1.66 -7.26
CA ARG A 41 29.29 2.90 -7.15
C ARG A 41 30.60 2.77 -7.91
N TRP A 42 30.93 3.79 -8.69
CA TRP A 42 32.19 3.89 -9.40
C TRP A 42 32.86 5.23 -9.09
N SER A 43 34.19 5.21 -9.02
CA SER A 43 35.02 6.40 -8.78
C SER A 43 36.33 6.26 -9.54
N MET A 44 36.75 7.32 -10.22
CA MET A 44 37.96 7.35 -11.04
C MET A 44 38.60 8.72 -10.98
N ALA A 45 39.90 8.77 -10.67
CA ALA A 45 40.70 9.98 -10.85
C ALA A 45 40.90 10.26 -12.35
N LEU A 46 40.67 11.50 -12.77
CA LEU A 46 40.86 11.97 -14.13
C LEU A 46 42.07 12.90 -14.16
N GLY A 47 43.27 12.34 -14.31
CA GLY A 47 44.51 13.08 -14.09
C GLY A 47 44.76 13.37 -12.61
N ASP A 48 45.50 14.44 -12.32
CA ASP A 48 45.97 14.73 -10.96
C ASP A 48 44.98 15.54 -10.11
N ASP A 49 44.08 16.29 -10.77
CA ASP A 49 43.28 17.33 -10.10
C ASP A 49 41.77 17.10 -10.21
N MET A 50 41.31 15.98 -10.77
CA MET A 50 39.88 15.72 -10.97
C MET A 50 39.47 14.32 -10.53
N LEU A 51 38.24 14.20 -10.04
CA LEU A 51 37.60 12.95 -9.64
C LEU A 51 36.21 12.86 -10.29
N ALA A 52 35.99 11.79 -11.04
CA ALA A 52 34.67 11.40 -11.51
C ALA A 52 34.06 10.35 -10.59
N GLU A 53 32.78 10.50 -10.28
CA GLU A 53 32.00 9.56 -9.48
C GLU A 53 30.68 9.24 -10.17
N ALA A 54 30.25 7.99 -10.06
CA ALA A 54 28.95 7.56 -10.54
C ALA A 54 28.27 6.62 -9.53
N LEU A 55 26.95 6.73 -9.44
CA LEU A 55 26.09 5.81 -8.71
C LEU A 55 24.97 5.36 -9.64
N LEU A 56 24.86 4.05 -9.86
CA LEU A 56 23.72 3.42 -10.50
C LEU A 56 22.98 2.58 -9.47
N TYR A 57 21.67 2.66 -9.42
CA TYR A 57 20.88 1.80 -8.56
C TYR A 57 19.57 1.37 -9.21
N GLY A 58 19.04 0.24 -8.75
CA GLY A 58 17.71 -0.25 -9.10
C GLY A 58 17.09 -0.92 -7.88
N ARG A 59 15.82 -0.63 -7.62
CA ARG A 59 15.04 -1.23 -6.54
C ARG A 59 13.69 -1.74 -7.04
N GLN A 60 13.26 -2.85 -6.47
CA GLN A 60 11.91 -3.37 -6.61
C GLN A 60 11.35 -3.60 -5.21
N ALA A 61 10.11 -3.17 -4.98
CA ALA A 61 9.37 -3.48 -3.77
C ALA A 61 8.00 -4.06 -4.14
N ARG A 62 7.55 -5.05 -3.37
CA ARG A 62 6.23 -5.66 -3.46
C ARG A 62 5.60 -5.64 -2.09
N ARG A 63 4.36 -5.20 -2.02
CA ARG A 63 3.51 -5.31 -0.83
C ARG A 63 2.24 -6.02 -1.22
N THR A 64 1.88 -7.09 -0.51
CA THR A 64 0.57 -7.72 -0.63
C THR A 64 -0.12 -7.68 0.71
N THR A 65 -1.43 -7.43 0.70
CA THR A 65 -2.27 -7.52 1.90
C THR A 65 -3.44 -8.44 1.68
N ILE A 66 -3.90 -9.04 2.77
CA ILE A 66 -5.18 -9.73 2.88
C ILE A 66 -5.86 -9.14 4.10
N ASN A 67 -7.08 -8.64 3.94
CA ASN A 67 -7.91 -8.10 5.00
C ASN A 67 -9.29 -8.76 4.96
N GLY A 68 -9.78 -9.21 6.11
CA GLY A 68 -11.16 -9.62 6.32
C GLY A 68 -11.89 -8.54 7.11
N ASP A 69 -12.91 -7.95 6.52
CA ASP A 69 -13.76 -6.94 7.13
C ASP A 69 -15.24 -7.27 7.02
N GLU A 70 -16.05 -6.54 7.76
CA GLU A 70 -17.51 -6.58 7.62
C GLU A 70 -17.85 -6.00 6.24
N ALA A 71 -18.69 -6.72 5.49
CA ALA A 71 -19.25 -6.18 4.27
C ALA A 71 -20.29 -5.13 4.66
N GLU A 72 -20.38 -4.03 3.93
CA GLU A 72 -21.57 -3.20 4.04
C GLU A 72 -22.69 -4.00 3.37
N GLU A 73 -23.74 -4.33 4.12
CA GLU A 73 -24.97 -4.87 3.55
C GLU A 73 -25.47 -3.81 2.56
N ASP A 74 -25.54 -4.15 1.28
CA ASP A 74 -26.22 -3.31 0.31
C ASP A 74 -27.70 -3.31 0.73
N ASP A 75 -28.11 -2.32 1.52
CA ASP A 75 -29.50 -1.93 1.72
C ASP A 75 -30.07 -1.43 0.37
N ASP A 76 -30.04 -2.25 -0.70
CA ASP A 76 -30.84 -2.01 -1.90
C ASP A 76 -32.27 -2.55 -1.72
N ASP A 77 -32.82 -2.37 -0.52
CA ASP A 77 -34.26 -2.27 -0.32
C ASP A 77 -34.72 -0.84 -0.63
N GLY A 78 -34.49 -0.46 -1.88
CA GLY A 78 -35.15 0.63 -2.56
C GLY A 78 -36.63 0.36 -2.82
N ASP A 79 -37.37 -0.25 -1.88
CA ASP A 79 -38.83 -0.20 -1.90
C ASP A 79 -39.38 0.04 -0.49
N GLY A 80 -40.15 1.13 -0.36
CA GLY A 80 -41.05 1.34 0.77
C GLY A 80 -42.26 0.41 0.65
N GLY A 81 -42.00 -0.90 0.57
CA GLY A 81 -42.97 -1.97 0.38
C GLY A 81 -43.33 -2.63 1.71
N ASP A 82 -44.53 -2.31 2.16
CA ASP A 82 -45.46 -3.05 3.02
C ASP A 82 -44.95 -4.24 3.86
N GLY A 83 -45.31 -4.24 5.14
CA GLY A 83 -45.04 -5.34 6.06
C GLY A 83 -45.57 -6.68 5.53
N GLY A 84 -44.65 -7.59 5.25
CA GLY A 84 -44.90 -9.01 5.06
C GLY A 84 -44.15 -9.78 6.12
N ASP A 85 -44.91 -10.41 7.02
CA ASP A 85 -44.43 -11.54 7.83
C ASP A 85 -44.11 -12.69 6.86
N ASP A 86 -42.87 -12.79 6.38
CA ASP A 86 -42.37 -13.99 5.70
C ASP A 86 -41.24 -14.59 6.56
N ASP A 87 -41.65 -15.55 7.38
CA ASP A 87 -40.78 -16.57 8.00
C ASP A 87 -40.21 -17.46 6.87
N ASP A 88 -39.12 -17.05 6.21
CA ASP A 88 -38.30 -17.94 5.39
C ASP A 88 -36.89 -18.09 6.02
N ASP A 89 -36.75 -19.18 6.76
CA ASP A 89 -35.50 -19.72 7.33
C ASP A 89 -34.51 -20.16 6.21
N ASP A 90 -33.78 -19.24 5.55
CA ASP A 90 -32.62 -19.62 4.68
C ASP A 90 -31.52 -18.53 4.56
N ASP A 91 -31.39 -17.59 5.51
CA ASP A 91 -30.40 -16.50 5.46
C ASP A 91 -28.98 -16.86 5.96
N ASP A 92 -28.67 -18.15 6.14
CA ASP A 92 -27.29 -18.59 6.45
C ASP A 92 -26.38 -18.53 5.20
N ASP A 93 -26.95 -18.24 4.01
CA ASP A 93 -26.24 -18.25 2.73
C ASP A 93 -25.80 -16.88 2.18
N GLU A 94 -26.22 -15.78 2.79
CA GLU A 94 -25.85 -14.44 2.34
C GLU A 94 -24.46 -14.01 2.81
N ALA A 95 -23.75 -13.26 1.97
CA ALA A 95 -22.41 -12.79 2.28
C ALA A 95 -22.47 -11.66 3.29
N ASN A 96 -21.94 -11.88 4.50
CA ASN A 96 -21.92 -10.89 5.58
C ASN A 96 -20.51 -10.34 5.91
N ALA A 97 -19.53 -10.67 5.07
CA ALA A 97 -18.16 -10.23 5.22
C ALA A 97 -17.49 -10.03 3.86
N SER A 98 -16.42 -9.26 3.85
CA SER A 98 -15.61 -8.99 2.66
C SER A 98 -14.18 -9.49 2.85
N PHE A 99 -13.68 -10.21 1.83
CA PHE A 99 -12.32 -10.71 1.77
C PHE A 99 -11.49 -9.91 0.77
N ASN A 100 -10.84 -8.87 1.29
CA ASN A 100 -10.09 -7.89 0.53
C ASN A 100 -8.63 -8.31 0.31
N ARG A 101 -8.14 -8.21 -0.93
CA ARG A 101 -6.71 -8.41 -1.28
C ARG A 101 -6.17 -7.19 -1.98
N THR A 102 -4.98 -6.73 -1.57
CA THR A 102 -4.27 -5.68 -2.31
C THR A 102 -2.89 -6.14 -2.73
N ALA A 103 -2.43 -5.65 -3.89
CA ALA A 103 -1.10 -5.89 -4.41
C ALA A 103 -0.49 -4.57 -4.92
N THR A 104 0.63 -4.15 -4.34
CA THR A 104 1.41 -3.00 -4.79
C THR A 104 2.77 -3.45 -5.27
N ARG A 105 3.12 -3.12 -6.52
CA ARG A 105 4.46 -3.33 -7.10
C ARG A 105 5.09 -1.99 -7.46
N GLN A 106 6.23 -1.71 -6.86
CA GLN A 106 7.01 -0.50 -7.11
C GLN A 106 8.36 -0.88 -7.70
N GLU A 107 8.75 -0.20 -8.78
CA GLU A 107 10.06 -0.34 -9.39
C GLU A 107 10.65 1.05 -9.59
N ALA A 108 11.89 1.25 -9.16
CA ALA A 108 12.58 2.50 -9.36
C ALA A 108 14.05 2.27 -9.65
N GLY A 109 14.66 3.17 -10.38
CA GLY A 109 16.09 3.15 -10.62
C GLY A 109 16.59 4.55 -10.91
N GLY A 110 17.87 4.76 -10.69
CA GLY A 110 18.47 6.05 -10.90
C GLY A 110 19.96 5.99 -11.16
N LEU A 111 20.43 7.06 -11.78
CA LEU A 111 21.81 7.32 -12.10
C LEU A 111 22.18 8.68 -11.53
N SER A 112 23.30 8.76 -10.82
CA SER A 112 23.94 10.03 -10.47
C SER A 112 25.36 10.04 -10.99
N LEU A 113 25.74 11.15 -11.62
CA LEU A 113 27.10 11.42 -12.08
C LEU A 113 27.60 12.69 -11.39
N GLY A 114 28.83 12.65 -10.90
CA GLY A 114 29.52 13.77 -10.28
C GLY A 114 30.92 13.93 -10.85
N LEU A 115 31.34 15.18 -10.97
CA LEU A 115 32.69 15.56 -11.34
C LEU A 115 33.16 16.64 -10.37
N SER A 116 34.33 16.46 -9.80
CA SER A 116 34.96 17.46 -8.93
C SER A 116 36.40 17.67 -9.33
N GLY A 117 36.94 18.85 -9.02
CA GLY A 117 38.34 19.10 -9.27
C GLY A 117 38.87 20.40 -8.69
N ARG A 118 40.15 20.65 -8.99
CA ARG A 118 40.87 21.86 -8.60
C ARG A 118 41.36 22.63 -9.82
N ALA A 119 41.34 23.96 -9.73
CA ALA A 119 41.89 24.85 -10.75
C ALA A 119 42.53 26.06 -10.05
N GLY A 120 43.84 26.00 -9.80
CA GLY A 120 44.53 27.01 -8.98
C GLY A 120 44.01 27.00 -7.54
N SER A 121 43.55 28.15 -7.05
CA SER A 121 42.90 28.31 -5.74
C SER A 121 41.46 27.80 -5.69
N HIS A 122 40.88 27.43 -6.83
CA HIS A 122 39.48 27.02 -6.94
C HIS A 122 39.31 25.52 -6.70
N ARG A 123 38.26 25.16 -5.96
CA ARG A 123 37.73 23.79 -5.82
C ARG A 123 36.28 23.79 -6.25
N TRP A 124 36.00 23.04 -7.30
CA TRP A 124 34.69 22.99 -7.94
C TRP A 124 34.12 21.57 -7.93
N GLN A 125 32.80 21.50 -8.00
CA GLN A 125 32.06 20.27 -8.25
C GLN A 125 30.83 20.56 -9.08
N ALA A 126 30.45 19.61 -9.91
CA ALA A 126 29.22 19.63 -10.68
C ALA A 126 28.66 18.21 -10.76
N GLY A 127 27.34 18.09 -10.84
CA GLY A 127 26.72 16.79 -10.95
C GLY A 127 25.31 16.84 -11.51
N LEU A 128 24.86 15.67 -11.93
CA LEU A 128 23.54 15.43 -12.49
C LEU A 128 22.96 14.14 -11.93
N SER A 129 21.64 14.06 -11.85
CA SER A 129 20.93 12.85 -11.47
C SER A 129 19.67 12.64 -12.32
N LEU A 130 19.35 11.38 -12.56
CA LEU A 130 18.11 10.93 -13.19
C LEU A 130 17.52 9.82 -12.33
N ASP A 131 16.26 9.98 -11.93
CA ASP A 131 15.51 8.97 -11.19
C ASP A 131 14.20 8.68 -11.93
N VAL A 132 13.90 7.39 -12.12
CA VAL A 132 12.66 6.93 -12.73
C VAL A 132 11.98 5.95 -11.80
N ALA A 133 10.67 6.06 -11.66
CA ALA A 133 9.89 5.19 -10.80
C ALA A 133 8.53 4.86 -11.42
N GLN A 134 8.04 3.66 -11.15
CA GLN A 134 6.69 3.23 -11.47
C GLN A 134 6.07 2.50 -10.29
N VAL A 135 4.76 2.68 -10.10
CA VAL A 135 3.94 1.97 -9.12
C VAL A 135 2.71 1.39 -9.82
N ARG A 136 2.35 0.17 -9.44
CA ARG A 136 1.09 -0.47 -9.81
C ARG A 136 0.43 -0.94 -8.53
N TYR A 137 -0.84 -0.58 -8.35
CA TYR A 137 -1.69 -0.98 -7.26
C TYR A 137 -2.92 -1.67 -7.85
N GLU A 138 -3.29 -2.81 -7.30
CA GLU A 138 -4.52 -3.53 -7.62
C GLU A 138 -5.16 -3.96 -6.30
N GLN A 139 -6.48 -3.84 -6.21
CA GLN A 139 -7.31 -4.31 -5.11
C GLN A 139 -8.45 -5.14 -5.67
N THR A 140 -8.69 -6.27 -5.04
CA THR A 140 -9.83 -7.14 -5.30
C THR A 140 -10.60 -7.38 -4.03
N GLU A 141 -11.91 -7.46 -4.17
CA GLU A 141 -12.85 -7.84 -3.12
C GLU A 141 -13.48 -9.18 -3.46
N GLN A 142 -13.79 -10.00 -2.47
CA GLN A 142 -14.50 -11.26 -2.66
C GLN A 142 -15.47 -11.41 -1.50
N ALA A 143 -16.72 -11.77 -1.80
CA ALA A 143 -17.72 -12.08 -0.79
C ALA A 143 -17.20 -13.17 0.18
N GLY A 144 -17.47 -12.98 1.47
CA GLY A 144 -17.02 -13.85 2.54
C GLY A 144 -18.07 -14.01 3.64
N ARG A 145 -17.78 -14.92 4.58
CA ARG A 145 -18.59 -15.13 5.78
C ARG A 145 -17.73 -15.10 7.03
N PHE A 146 -18.31 -14.62 8.13
CA PHE A 146 -17.67 -14.71 9.43
C PHE A 146 -17.71 -16.14 10.01
N ASP A 147 -16.56 -16.62 10.47
CA ASP A 147 -16.46 -17.76 11.37
C ASP A 147 -16.76 -17.34 12.84
N PRO A 148 -16.95 -18.28 13.78
CA PRO A 148 -17.20 -17.97 15.20
C PRO A 148 -16.08 -17.19 15.91
N THR A 149 -14.91 -17.08 15.29
CA THR A 149 -13.75 -16.31 15.76
C THR A 149 -13.64 -14.93 15.10
N ARG A 150 -14.66 -14.52 14.32
CA ARG A 150 -14.68 -13.30 13.49
C ARG A 150 -13.65 -13.32 12.37
N GLY A 151 -13.28 -14.51 11.90
CA GLY A 151 -12.48 -14.71 10.70
C GLY A 151 -13.34 -14.64 9.47
N VAL A 152 -12.86 -13.98 8.42
CA VAL A 152 -13.54 -13.95 7.12
C VAL A 152 -13.00 -15.06 6.26
N ASP A 153 -13.87 -16.03 5.95
CA ASP A 153 -13.61 -17.06 4.97
C ASP A 153 -14.30 -16.66 3.64
N PRO A 154 -13.58 -16.64 2.51
CA PRO A 154 -14.20 -16.35 1.21
C PRO A 154 -15.21 -17.44 0.84
N ILE A 155 -16.33 -17.05 0.24
CA ILE A 155 -17.37 -17.99 -0.19
C ILE A 155 -16.88 -18.78 -1.41
N ASP A 156 -17.04 -20.11 -1.35
CA ASP A 156 -16.70 -21.00 -2.45
C ASP A 156 -17.64 -20.76 -3.65
N GLY A 157 -17.07 -20.50 -4.82
CA GLY A 157 -17.83 -20.24 -6.06
C GLY A 157 -17.99 -18.75 -6.39
N GLU A 158 -17.78 -17.86 -5.42
CA GLU A 158 -17.72 -16.42 -5.65
C GLU A 158 -16.35 -16.00 -6.17
N GLU A 159 -16.33 -15.16 -7.20
CA GLU A 159 -15.09 -14.66 -7.79
C GLU A 159 -14.59 -13.42 -7.05
N ALA A 160 -13.27 -13.21 -7.07
CA ALA A 160 -12.70 -11.96 -6.58
C ALA A 160 -12.85 -10.87 -7.65
N GLU A 161 -13.65 -9.85 -7.35
CA GLU A 161 -13.92 -8.72 -8.22
C GLU A 161 -12.88 -7.61 -8.08
N LEU A 162 -12.54 -6.94 -9.18
CA LEU A 162 -11.60 -5.83 -9.16
C LEU A 162 -12.27 -4.56 -8.64
N SER A 163 -11.94 -4.16 -7.41
CA SER A 163 -12.44 -2.90 -6.83
C SER A 163 -11.64 -1.68 -7.33
N ALA A 164 -10.31 -1.80 -7.42
CA ALA A 164 -9.47 -0.68 -7.85
C ALA A 164 -8.17 -1.10 -8.53
N ALA A 165 -7.75 -0.34 -9.55
CA ALA A 165 -6.45 -0.49 -10.20
C ALA A 165 -5.84 0.88 -10.53
N VAL A 166 -4.66 1.18 -9.96
CA VAL A 166 -3.98 2.46 -10.12
C VAL A 166 -2.55 2.25 -10.62
N ARG A 167 -2.14 3.08 -11.58
CA ARG A 167 -0.76 3.11 -12.09
C ARG A 167 -0.21 4.52 -12.00
N GLY A 168 1.00 4.63 -11.47
CA GLY A 168 1.72 5.90 -11.34
C GLY A 168 3.14 5.79 -11.89
N ALA A 169 3.63 6.87 -12.48
CA ALA A 169 5.01 6.96 -12.94
C ALA A 169 5.59 8.34 -12.62
N THR A 170 6.89 8.38 -12.33
CA THR A 170 7.61 9.62 -12.03
C THR A 170 8.97 9.60 -12.69
N ARG A 171 9.43 10.77 -13.15
CA ARG A 171 10.77 11.01 -13.65
C ARG A 171 11.30 12.30 -13.03
N THR A 172 12.50 12.26 -12.47
CA THR A 172 13.14 13.39 -11.81
C THR A 172 14.52 13.60 -12.41
N LEU A 173 14.82 14.84 -12.79
CA LEU A 173 16.14 15.26 -13.26
C LEU A 173 16.70 16.26 -12.24
N GLY A 174 17.93 16.06 -11.80
CA GLY A 174 18.67 16.96 -10.92
C GLY A 174 19.94 17.47 -11.57
N LEU A 175 20.29 18.72 -11.31
CA LEU A 175 21.55 19.36 -11.69
C LEU A 175 22.06 20.20 -10.51
N HIS A 176 23.35 20.15 -10.24
CA HIS A 176 23.97 21.01 -9.23
C HIS A 176 25.40 21.37 -9.63
N ALA A 177 25.87 22.52 -9.15
CA ALA A 177 27.25 22.95 -9.29
C ALA A 177 27.63 23.88 -8.13
N SER A 178 28.89 23.86 -7.74
CA SER A 178 29.46 24.78 -6.77
C SER A 178 30.95 25.00 -7.02
N ASP A 179 31.44 26.19 -6.69
CA ASP A 179 32.86 26.55 -6.72
C ASP A 179 33.23 27.29 -5.44
N THR A 180 34.40 26.99 -4.89
CA THR A 180 34.94 27.63 -3.68
C THR A 180 36.38 28.06 -3.93
N TRP A 181 36.80 29.22 -3.43
CA TRP A 181 38.17 29.72 -3.55
C TRP A 181 38.81 29.89 -2.17
N SER A 182 40.13 29.71 -2.09
CA SER A 182 40.96 29.99 -0.90
C SER A 182 42.29 30.61 -1.27
#